data_AF-A0A928IW13-F1
#
_entry.id   AF-A0A928IW13-F1
#
_cell.length_a   1.000
_cell.length_b   1.000
_cell.length_c   1.000
_cell.angle_alpha   90.00
_cell.angle_beta   90.00
_cell.angle_gamma   90.00
#
_symmetry.space_group_name_H-M   'P 1'
#
loop_
_entity.id
_entity.type
_entity.pdbx_description
1 polymer ?
#
loop_
_entity_poly.entity_id
_entity_poly.type
_entity_poly.pdbx_seq_one_letter_code
_entity_poly.pdbx_strand_id
1 'polypeptide(L)'
;MNSLEQILYLIKHYRMGEYRPFDYASQVANIYYIHNDGSINGETKDVLFELAQTADRFSDNEDDLALPGSPFNDINKLNEATERVYKTLFK
;
A
#
# COMPACT_ATOMS: atom_id res chain seq x y z
N MET A 1 5.16 17.15 4.71
CA MET A 1 5.52 15.79 4.31
C MET A 1 4.94 15.57 2.93
N ASN A 2 5.78 15.37 1.90
CA ASN A 2 5.33 15.11 0.53
C ASN A 2 4.72 13.71 0.39
N SER A 3 4.12 13.41 -0.75
CA SER A 3 3.41 12.14 -0.98
C SER A 3 4.31 10.91 -0.79
N LEU A 4 5.55 10.96 -1.27
CA LEU A 4 6.52 9.89 -1.06
C LEU A 4 6.82 9.69 0.43
N GLU A 5 7.16 10.76 1.15
CA GLU A 5 7.45 10.70 2.59
C GLU A 5 6.26 10.14 3.39
N GLN A 6 5.02 10.47 2.99
CA GLN A 6 3.81 9.91 3.60
C GLN A 6 3.70 8.40 3.41
N ILE A 7 3.92 7.89 2.20
CA ILE A 7 3.90 6.44 1.95
C ILE A 7 5.04 5.74 2.71
N LEU A 8 6.24 6.32 2.74
CA LEU A 8 7.37 5.77 3.48
C LEU A 8 7.10 5.74 4.99
N TYR A 9 6.45 6.77 5.53
CA TYR A 9 5.98 6.79 6.92
C TYR A 9 5.00 5.64 7.18
N LEU A 10 3.96 5.50 6.35
CA LEU A 10 2.97 4.43 6.49
C LEU A 10 3.61 3.03 6.47
N ILE A 11 4.54 2.78 5.55
CA ILE A 11 5.27 1.50 5.46
C ILE A 11 6.02 1.19 6.76
N LYS A 12 6.76 2.16 7.31
CA LYS A 12 7.52 1.96 8.55
C LYS A 12 6.62 1.59 9.71
N HIS A 13 5.55 2.35 9.91
CA HIS A 13 4.66 2.18 11.05
C HIS A 13 3.74 0.96 10.89
N TYR A 14 3.31 0.61 9.67
CA TYR A 14 2.58 -0.63 9.42
C TYR A 14 3.42 -1.87 9.77
N ARG A 15 4.71 -1.88 9.42
CA ARG A 15 5.63 -2.98 9.82
C ARG A 15 5.85 -3.09 11.33
N MET A 16 5.62 -2.01 12.08
CA MET A 16 5.64 -2.01 13.55
C MET A 16 4.31 -2.48 14.16
N GLY A 17 3.30 -2.79 13.34
CA GLY A 17 1.98 -3.23 13.79
C GLY A 17 1.06 -2.08 14.21
N GLU A 18 1.38 -0.84 13.84
CA GLU A 18 0.65 0.35 14.30
C GLU A 18 -0.58 0.69 13.44
N TYR A 19 -0.79 -0.02 12.33
CA TYR A 19 -1.91 0.19 11.43
C TYR A 19 -2.68 -1.10 11.21
N ARG A 20 -4.01 -1.00 11.16
CA ARG A 20 -4.83 -2.09 10.62
C ARG A 20 -4.54 -2.22 9.11
N PRO A 21 -4.51 -3.44 8.55
CA PRO A 21 -4.20 -3.66 7.13
C PRO A 21 -5.04 -2.81 6.17
N PHE A 22 -6.35 -2.70 6.43
CA PHE A 22 -7.26 -1.89 5.61
C PHE A 22 -6.93 -0.40 5.66
N ASP A 23 -6.75 0.17 6.86
CA ASP A 23 -6.44 1.61 7.00
C ASP A 23 -5.12 1.96 6.30
N TYR A 24 -4.14 1.08 6.40
CA TYR A 24 -2.85 1.21 5.72
C TYR A 24 -3.02 1.14 4.20
N ALA A 25 -3.69 0.11 3.69
CA ALA A 25 -3.90 -0.09 2.26
C ALA A 25 -4.68 1.08 1.64
N SER A 26 -5.79 1.48 2.26
CA SER A 26 -6.61 2.60 1.81
C SER A 26 -5.80 3.91 1.73
N GLN A 27 -4.99 4.21 2.76
CA GLN A 27 -4.15 5.42 2.75
C GLN A 27 -3.06 5.36 1.67
N VAL A 28 -2.38 4.22 1.50
CA VAL A 28 -1.35 4.06 0.46
C VAL A 28 -1.96 4.26 -0.93
N ALA A 29 -3.09 3.62 -1.23
CA ALA A 29 -3.77 3.74 -2.52
C ALA A 29 -4.22 5.20 -2.76
N ASN A 30 -4.85 5.84 -1.77
CA ASN A 30 -5.28 7.23 -1.86
C ASN A 30 -4.11 8.19 -2.11
N ILE A 31 -3.00 8.03 -1.40
CA ILE A 31 -1.84 8.90 -1.58
C ILE A 31 -1.23 8.69 -2.97
N TYR A 32 -1.07 7.44 -3.40
CA TYR A 32 -0.43 7.13 -4.68
C TYR A 32 -1.25 7.59 -5.90
N TYR A 33 -2.57 7.37 -5.89
CA TYR A 33 -3.43 7.63 -7.05
C TYR A 33 -4.10 9.01 -7.05
N ILE A 34 -4.40 9.57 -5.87
CA ILE A 34 -5.21 10.79 -5.75
C ILE A 34 -4.37 11.99 -5.29
N HIS A 35 -3.57 11.81 -4.25
CA HIS A 35 -2.84 12.92 -3.62
C HIS A 35 -1.40 13.10 -4.07
N ASN A 36 -0.93 12.29 -5.02
CA ASN A 36 0.45 12.33 -5.50
C ASN A 36 0.81 13.71 -6.09
N ASP A 37 1.67 14.42 -5.37
CA ASP A 37 2.18 15.76 -5.70
C ASP A 37 3.35 15.76 -6.70
N GLY A 38 3.69 14.59 -7.28
CA GLY A 38 4.83 14.41 -8.19
C GLY A 38 6.13 14.00 -7.50
N SER A 39 6.15 13.92 -6.17
CA SER A 39 7.30 13.38 -5.41
C SER A 39 7.53 11.88 -5.65
N ILE A 40 6.51 11.14 -6.10
CA ILE A 40 6.64 9.73 -6.50
C ILE A 40 6.97 9.66 -8.00
N ASN A 41 8.26 9.52 -8.32
CA ASN A 41 8.76 9.51 -9.69
C ASN A 41 9.91 8.49 -9.89
N GLY A 42 10.35 8.33 -11.14
CA GLY A 42 11.46 7.46 -11.51
C GLY A 42 11.31 6.02 -11.00
N GLU A 43 12.42 5.45 -10.53
CA GLU A 43 12.46 4.08 -9.99
C GLU A 43 11.56 3.89 -8.77
N THR A 44 11.35 4.94 -7.96
CA THR A 44 10.47 4.87 -6.79
C THR A 44 9.01 4.67 -7.19
N LYS A 45 8.59 5.25 -8.32
CA LYS A 45 7.24 5.06 -8.84
C LYS A 45 6.98 3.61 -9.20
N ASP A 46 7.91 2.96 -9.88
CA ASP A 46 7.76 1.56 -10.31
C ASP A 46 7.67 0.61 -9.11
N VAL A 47 8.50 0.84 -8.09
CA VAL A 47 8.49 0.05 -6.85
C VAL A 47 7.19 0.26 -6.06
N LEU A 48 6.70 1.50 -5.96
CA LEU A 48 5.47 1.81 -5.24
C LEU A 48 4.20 1.41 -6.00
N PHE A 49 4.26 1.27 -7.32
CA PHE A 49 3.10 0.91 -8.14
C PHE A 49 2.53 -0.46 -7.77
N GLU A 50 3.37 -1.48 -7.57
CA GLU A 50 2.93 -2.83 -7.19
C GLU A 50 2.24 -2.83 -5.81
N LEU A 51 2.79 -2.07 -4.86
CA LEU A 51 2.20 -1.89 -3.54
C LEU A 51 0.85 -1.17 -3.65
N ALA A 52 0.78 -0.08 -4.41
CA ALA A 52 -0.45 0.68 -4.62
C ALA A 52 -1.55 -0.16 -5.27
N GLN A 53 -1.22 -1.01 -6.25
CA GLN A 53 -2.18 -1.94 -6.86
C GLN A 53 -2.70 -2.99 -5.87
N THR A 54 -1.82 -3.50 -5.01
CA THR A 54 -2.21 -4.47 -3.98
C THR A 54 -3.11 -3.81 -2.93
N ALA A 55 -2.79 -2.57 -2.56
CA ALA A 55 -3.52 -1.77 -1.60
C ALA A 55 -4.90 -1.32 -2.12
N ASP A 56 -5.00 -0.95 -3.39
CA ASP A 56 -6.25 -0.57 -4.06
C ASP A 56 -7.26 -1.73 -4.13
N ARG A 57 -6.76 -2.96 -4.20
CA ARG A 57 -7.56 -4.19 -4.15
C ARG A 57 -7.83 -4.68 -2.73
N PHE A 58 -7.50 -3.90 -1.71
CA PHE A 58 -7.74 -4.28 -0.33
C PHE A 58 -9.06 -3.68 0.15
N SER A 59 -10.12 -4.49 0.16
CA SER A 59 -11.45 -4.07 0.58
C SER A 59 -11.82 -4.70 1.92
N ASP A 60 -12.49 -3.94 2.79
CA ASP A 60 -13.16 -4.42 3.99
C ASP A 60 -14.68 -4.62 3.79
N ASN A 61 -15.19 -4.36 2.59
CA ASN A 61 -16.60 -4.50 2.27
C ASN A 61 -17.01 -5.98 2.18
N GLU A 62 -18.05 -6.37 2.92
CA GLU A 62 -18.56 -7.74 2.97
C GLU A 62 -18.97 -8.28 1.58
N ASP A 63 -19.51 -7.43 0.70
CA ASP A 63 -19.91 -7.83 -0.65
C ASP A 63 -18.70 -8.20 -1.52
N ASP A 64 -17.60 -7.45 -1.41
CA ASP A 64 -16.35 -7.72 -2.14
C ASP A 64 -15.68 -9.01 -1.63
N LEU A 65 -15.79 -9.28 -0.33
CA LEU A 65 -15.28 -10.49 0.32
C LEU A 65 -16.12 -11.72 -0.01
N ALA A 66 -17.41 -11.55 -0.28
CA ALA A 66 -18.33 -12.64 -0.62
C ALA A 66 -18.13 -13.18 -2.05
N LEU A 67 -17.37 -12.49 -2.90
CA LEU A 67 -17.11 -12.93 -4.27
C LEU A 67 -16.31 -14.25 -4.30
N PRO A 68 -16.75 -15.29 -5.04
CA PRO A 68 -16.00 -16.53 -5.17
C PRO A 68 -14.63 -16.30 -5.79
N GLY A 69 -13.56 -16.70 -5.09
CA GLY A 69 -12.19 -16.45 -5.54
C GLY A 69 -11.78 -14.97 -5.43
N SER A 70 -12.46 -14.21 -4.57
CA SER A 70 -12.18 -12.80 -4.30
C SER A 70 -10.68 -12.56 -4.11
N PRO A 71 -10.06 -11.69 -4.94
CA PRO A 71 -8.68 -11.28 -4.75
C PRO A 71 -8.55 -10.23 -3.63
N PHE A 72 -9.65 -9.82 -3.00
CA PHE A 72 -9.70 -8.79 -1.97
C PHE A 72 -9.20 -9.31 -0.62
N ASN A 73 -8.63 -8.41 0.19
CA ASN A 73 -8.22 -8.66 1.59
C ASN A 73 -7.14 -9.75 1.77
N ASP A 74 -6.31 -9.98 0.75
CA ASP A 74 -5.15 -10.86 0.83
C ASP A 74 -4.02 -10.18 1.61
N ILE A 75 -4.08 -10.28 2.94
CA ILE A 75 -3.11 -9.70 3.88
C ILE A 75 -1.68 -10.19 3.59
N ASN A 76 -1.52 -11.45 3.15
CA ASN A 76 -0.20 -12.00 2.85
C ASN A 76 0.43 -11.26 1.67
N LYS A 77 -0.32 -11.03 0.59
CA LYS A 77 0.18 -10.23 -0.54
C LYS A 77 0.48 -8.79 -0.15
N LEU A 78 -0.37 -8.15 0.66
CA LEU A 78 -0.13 -6.80 1.15
C LEU A 78 1.17 -6.72 1.96
N ASN A 79 1.42 -7.71 2.82
CA ASN A 79 2.65 -7.81 3.61
C ASN A 79 3.88 -8.07 2.74
N GLU A 80 3.80 -8.98 1.78
CA GLU A 80 4.89 -9.28 0.85
C GLU A 80 5.27 -8.08 -0.01
N ALA A 81 4.28 -7.37 -0.57
CA ALA A 81 4.49 -6.15 -1.33
C ALA A 81 5.13 -5.06 -0.45
N THR A 82 4.61 -4.89 0.77
CA THR A 82 5.16 -3.89 1.71
C THR A 82 6.61 -4.20 2.09
N GLU A 83 6.93 -5.46 2.37
CA GLU A 83 8.30 -5.87 2.71
C GLU A 83 9.27 -5.69 1.54
N ARG A 84 8.82 -5.94 0.30
CA ARG A 84 9.62 -5.71 -0.91
C ARG A 84 9.96 -4.24 -1.07
N VAL A 85 8.96 -3.36 -0.96
CA VAL A 85 9.17 -1.91 -1.01
C VAL A 85 10.11 -1.47 0.11
N TYR A 86 9.90 -1.95 1.34
CA TYR A 86 10.74 -1.62 2.48
C TYR A 86 12.21 -1.96 2.23
N LYS A 87 12.49 -3.20 1.80
CA LYS A 87 13.85 -3.66 1.47
C LYS A 87 14.48 -2.90 0.32
N THR A 88 13.69 -2.28 -0.55
CA THR A 88 14.19 -1.56 -1.72
C THR A 88 14.51 -0.11 -1.40
N LEU A 89 13.62 0.58 -0.67
CA LEU A 89 13.69 2.02 -0.47
C LEU A 89 14.33 2.46 0.87
N PHE A 90 14.51 1.54 1.84
CA PHE A 90 15.06 1.86 3.17
C PHE A 90 16.43 1.23 3.44
N LYS A 91 17.22 0.98 2.39
CA LYS A 91 18.61 0.53 2.52
C LYS A 91 19.53 1.62 3.03
#